data_AF-A0A7C5NU41-F1
#
_entry.id   AF-A0A7C5NU41-F1
#
_cell.length_a   1.000
_cell.length_b   1.000
_cell.length_c   1.000
_cell.angle_alpha   90.00
_cell.angle_beta   90.00
_cell.angle_gamma   90.00
#
_symmetry.space_group_name_H-M   'P 1'
#
loop_
_entity.id
_entity.type
_entity.pdbx_description
1 polymer ?
#
loop_
_entity_poly.entity_id
_entity_poly.type
_entity_poly.pdbx_seq_one_letter_code
_entity_poly.pdbx_strand_id
1 'polypeptide(L)'
;MVVIKKLFKSVRVWVLIIFLIFALISIHPNPWNSGVTIRNIEKNSPAEIAGMTAPKPTSSLMSREKIIEINNIKIKNEADYYKILSSVDYNVTIQLRTNKG
;
A
#
# COMPACT_ATOMS: atom_id res chain seq x y z
N MET A 1 -23.73 2.40 -39.64
CA MET A 1 -22.84 3.09 -38.67
C MET A 1 -23.43 4.44 -38.18
N VAL A 2 -24.71 4.52 -37.81
CA VAL A 2 -25.37 5.81 -37.44
C VAL A 2 -25.92 5.79 -36.01
N VAL A 3 -26.34 4.62 -35.52
CA VAL A 3 -26.96 4.45 -34.20
C VAL A 3 -25.96 4.69 -33.06
N ILE A 4 -24.72 4.19 -33.19
CA ILE A 4 -23.66 4.37 -32.19
C ILE A 4 -23.31 5.85 -31.99
N LYS A 5 -23.24 6.65 -33.07
CA LYS A 5 -22.90 8.07 -32.98
C LYS A 5 -23.98 8.90 -32.26
N LYS A 6 -25.24 8.47 -32.29
CA LYS A 6 -26.34 9.14 -31.56
C LYS A 6 -26.30 8.86 -30.05
N LEU A 7 -25.90 7.66 -29.64
CA LEU A 7 -25.80 7.27 -28.23
C LEU A 7 -24.81 8.16 -27.47
N PHE A 8 -23.61 8.36 -28.02
CA PHE A 8 -22.56 9.22 -27.41
C PHE A 8 -22.83 10.73 -27.48
N LYS A 9 -23.89 11.17 -28.16
CA LYS A 9 -24.28 12.59 -28.22
C LYS A 9 -25.32 12.97 -27.16
N SER A 10 -25.85 12.00 -26.43
CA SER A 10 -26.86 12.24 -25.40
C SER A 10 -26.21 12.52 -24.03
N VAL A 11 -26.60 13.63 -23.41
CA VAL A 11 -26.09 14.05 -22.09
C VAL A 11 -26.34 12.95 -21.03
N ARG A 12 -27.48 12.26 -21.12
CA ARG A 12 -27.84 11.15 -20.22
C ARG A 12 -26.82 10.01 -20.26
N VAL A 13 -26.28 9.67 -21.43
CA VAL A 13 -25.26 8.62 -21.58
C VAL A 13 -23.92 9.08 -21.00
N TRP A 14 -23.54 10.35 -21.19
CA TRP A 14 -22.32 10.91 -20.57
C TRP A 14 -22.37 10.92 -19.05
N VAL A 15 -23.51 11.30 -18.46
CA VAL A 15 -23.72 11.22 -17.00
C VAL A 15 -23.53 9.78 -16.53
N LEU A 16 -24.13 8.80 -17.21
CA LEU A 16 -24.02 7.39 -16.85
C LEU A 16 -22.56 6.89 -16.95
N ILE A 17 -21.82 7.27 -18.00
CA ILE A 17 -20.39 6.94 -18.15
C ILE A 17 -19.55 7.55 -17.02
N ILE A 18 -19.79 8.81 -16.65
CA ILE A 18 -19.07 9.48 -15.56
C ILE A 18 -19.32 8.75 -14.23
N PHE A 19 -20.58 8.44 -13.91
CA PHE A 19 -20.91 7.68 -12.70
C PHE A 19 -20.32 6.28 -12.72
N LEU A 20 -20.23 5.62 -13.89
CA LEU A 20 -19.58 4.32 -14.03
C LEU A 20 -18.08 4.40 -13.76
N ILE A 21 -17.41 5.46 -14.23
CA ILE A 21 -15.98 5.70 -13.96
C ILE A 21 -15.77 5.98 -12.45
N PHE A 22 -16.61 6.81 -11.84
CA PHE A 22 -16.54 7.05 -10.39
C PHE A 22 -16.82 5.79 -9.57
N ALA A 23 -17.77 4.96 -10.00
CA ALA A 23 -18.05 3.68 -9.36
C ALA A 23 -16.81 2.77 -9.41
N LEU A 24 -16.12 2.69 -10.55
CA LEU A 24 -14.88 1.92 -10.68
C LEU A 24 -13.76 2.42 -9.75
N ILE A 25 -13.56 3.74 -9.67
CA ILE A 25 -12.55 4.35 -8.78
C ILE A 25 -12.92 4.11 -7.30
N SER A 26 -14.21 4.09 -6.98
CA SER A 26 -14.71 3.95 -5.61
C SER A 26 -14.72 2.52 -5.10
N ILE A 27 -14.54 1.50 -5.94
CA ILE A 27 -14.53 0.09 -5.50
C ILE A 27 -13.32 -0.19 -4.58
N HIS A 28 -12.12 0.35 -4.88
CA HIS A 28 -10.92 0.21 -4.05
C HIS A 28 -10.04 1.47 -4.15
N PRO A 29 -10.43 2.58 -3.50
CA PRO A 29 -9.65 3.81 -3.55
C PRO A 29 -8.39 3.66 -2.69
N ASN A 30 -7.23 3.42 -3.31
CA ASN A 30 -5.95 3.56 -2.63
C ASN A 30 -4.81 4.17 -3.48
N PRO A 31 -5.03 5.34 -4.13
CA PRO A 31 -4.06 5.96 -5.03
C PRO A 31 -2.81 6.50 -4.35
N TRP A 32 -2.81 6.68 -3.02
CA TRP A 32 -1.67 7.18 -2.24
C TRP A 32 -1.08 6.14 -1.29
N ASN A 33 -1.30 4.84 -1.55
CA ASN A 33 -0.70 3.79 -0.76
C ASN A 33 0.83 3.81 -0.91
N SER A 34 1.54 4.10 0.17
CA SER A 34 3.01 4.09 0.21
C SER A 34 3.50 3.27 1.39
N GLY A 35 4.72 2.76 1.26
CA GLY A 35 5.39 1.95 2.27
C GLY A 35 5.56 0.49 1.84
N VAL A 36 6.22 -0.28 2.70
CA VAL A 36 6.50 -1.71 2.47
C VAL A 36 5.66 -2.55 3.43
N THR A 37 4.87 -3.48 2.88
CA THR A 37 3.99 -4.34 3.65
C THR A 37 4.75 -5.52 4.25
N ILE A 38 4.57 -5.75 5.55
CA ILE A 38 5.13 -6.90 6.25
C ILE A 38 4.29 -8.13 5.92
N ARG A 39 4.91 -9.13 5.27
CA ARG A 39 4.22 -10.36 4.87
C ARG A 39 4.24 -11.43 5.95
N ASN A 40 5.37 -11.55 6.63
CA ASN A 40 5.61 -12.50 7.68
C ASN A 40 6.69 -11.93 8.61
N ILE A 41 6.73 -12.43 9.84
CA ILE A 41 7.81 -12.18 10.80
C ILE A 41 8.29 -13.55 11.26
N GLU A 42 9.59 -13.79 11.16
CA GLU A 42 10.18 -15.05 11.62
C GLU A 42 10.20 -15.11 13.14
N LYS A 43 9.99 -16.30 13.69
CA LYS A 43 10.06 -16.53 15.13
C LYS A 43 11.49 -16.32 15.64
N ASN A 44 11.63 -15.71 16.80
CA ASN A 44 12.87 -15.26 17.44
C ASN A 44 13.68 -14.26 16.60
N SER A 45 13.06 -13.61 15.62
CA SER A 45 13.72 -12.53 14.87
C SER A 45 13.82 -11.25 15.72
N PRO A 46 14.76 -10.34 15.39
CA PRO A 46 14.83 -9.02 16.04
C PRO A 46 13.51 -8.25 15.97
N ALA A 47 12.72 -8.45 14.90
CA ALA A 47 11.41 -7.85 14.75
C ALA A 47 10.37 -8.41 15.75
N GLU A 48 10.34 -9.73 15.97
CA GLU A 48 9.45 -10.32 16.97
C GLU A 48 9.86 -9.92 18.40
N ILE A 49 11.17 -9.90 18.69
CA ILE A 49 11.70 -9.46 19.99
C ILE A 49 11.38 -7.99 20.27
N ALA A 50 11.36 -7.15 19.23
CA ALA A 50 10.93 -5.76 19.30
C ALA A 50 9.40 -5.59 19.48
N GLY A 51 8.63 -6.69 19.56
CA GLY A 51 7.19 -6.68 19.80
C GLY A 51 6.33 -6.59 18.55
N MET A 52 6.91 -6.74 17.35
CA MET A 52 6.13 -6.74 16.10
C MET A 52 5.33 -8.05 15.98
N THR A 53 4.06 -7.94 15.60
CA THR A 53 3.17 -9.12 15.49
C THR A 53 3.08 -9.62 14.05
N ALA A 54 3.24 -10.93 13.87
CA ALA A 54 3.06 -11.53 12.56
C ALA A 54 1.59 -11.37 12.09
N PRO A 55 1.36 -10.90 10.86
CA PRO A 55 0.00 -10.76 10.34
C PRO A 55 -0.65 -12.14 10.18
N LYS A 56 -1.95 -12.24 10.51
CA LYS A 56 -2.71 -13.48 10.31
C LYS A 56 -2.75 -13.82 8.81
N PRO A 57 -2.57 -15.10 8.42
CA PRO A 57 -2.58 -15.50 7.01
C PRO A 57 -3.91 -15.21 6.31
N THR A 58 -5.02 -15.16 7.06
CA THR A 58 -6.37 -14.83 6.59
C THR A 58 -6.65 -13.33 6.47
N SER A 59 -5.73 -12.46 6.93
CA SER A 59 -5.91 -11.01 6.85
C SER A 59 -5.72 -10.50 5.42
N SER A 60 -6.56 -9.54 5.01
CA SER A 60 -6.46 -8.90 3.70
C SER A 60 -5.14 -8.16 3.56
N LEU A 61 -4.54 -8.16 2.36
CA LEU A 61 -3.23 -7.54 2.11
C LEU A 61 -3.18 -6.06 2.52
N MET A 62 -4.29 -5.34 2.37
CA MET A 62 -4.39 -3.92 2.73
C MET A 62 -4.50 -3.66 4.25
N SER A 63 -4.93 -4.65 5.03
CA SER A 63 -5.05 -4.55 6.49
C SER A 63 -3.73 -4.86 7.23
N ARG A 64 -2.74 -5.36 6.49
CA ARG A 64 -1.43 -5.71 7.04
C ARG A 64 -0.66 -4.47 7.47
N GLU A 65 0.25 -4.69 8.40
CA GLU A 65 1.14 -3.64 8.88
C GLU A 65 2.15 -3.27 7.79
N LYS A 66 2.45 -1.97 7.71
CA LYS A 66 3.34 -1.40 6.71
C LYS A 66 4.38 -0.55 7.38
N ILE A 67 5.63 -0.71 6.94
CA ILE A 67 6.74 0.15 7.30
C ILE A 67 6.61 1.44 6.48
N ILE A 68 6.48 2.58 7.17
CA ILE A 68 6.37 3.90 6.56
C ILE A 68 7.72 4.63 6.64
N GLU A 69 8.46 4.46 7.73
CA GLU A 69 9.75 5.13 7.94
C GLU A 69 10.77 4.22 8.63
N ILE A 70 12.05 4.39 8.26
CA ILE A 70 13.21 3.79 8.92
C ILE A 70 14.18 4.92 9.24
N ASN A 71 14.57 5.07 10.52
CA ASN A 71 15.45 6.14 11.00
C ASN A 71 15.01 7.53 10.51
N ASN A 72 13.70 7.81 10.57
CA ASN A 72 13.07 9.06 10.12
C ASN A 72 13.14 9.29 8.59
N ILE A 73 13.56 8.31 7.81
CA ILE A 73 13.56 8.34 6.34
C ILE A 73 12.28 7.65 5.85
N LYS A 74 11.48 8.39 5.08
CA LYS A 74 10.23 7.89 4.49
C LYS A 74 10.51 6.86 3.39
N ILE A 75 9.77 5.76 3.43
CA ILE A 75 9.85 4.67 2.46
C ILE A 75 8.57 4.66 1.64
N LYS A 76 8.70 4.76 0.32
CA LYS A 76 7.54 4.71 -0.58
C LYS A 76 7.39 3.36 -1.24
N ASN A 77 8.50 2.71 -1.55
CA ASN A 77 8.56 1.48 -2.31
C ASN A 77 9.63 0.52 -1.75
N GLU A 78 9.65 -0.69 -2.28
CA GLU A 78 10.61 -1.73 -1.89
C GLU A 78 12.07 -1.37 -2.23
N ALA A 79 12.33 -0.62 -3.32
CA ALA A 79 13.67 -0.19 -3.67
C ALA A 79 14.25 0.80 -2.64
N ASP A 80 13.44 1.72 -2.11
CA ASP A 80 13.82 2.64 -1.04
C ASP A 80 14.21 1.87 0.23
N TYR A 81 13.46 0.80 0.55
CA TYR A 81 13.74 -0.06 1.70
C TYR A 81 15.10 -0.74 1.58
N TYR A 82 15.40 -1.40 0.45
CA TYR A 82 16.71 -2.04 0.26
C TYR A 82 17.86 -1.03 0.19
N LYS A 83 17.62 0.16 -0.37
CA LYS A 83 18.61 1.23 -0.39
C LYS A 83 19.01 1.65 1.02
N ILE A 84 18.03 1.83 1.91
CA ILE A 84 18.31 2.15 3.32
C ILE A 84 19.04 0.98 3.98
N LEU A 85 18.53 -0.25 3.82
CA LEU A 85 19.12 -1.43 4.45
C LEU A 85 20.58 -1.66 4.02
N SER A 86 20.93 -1.35 2.76
CA SER A 86 22.31 -1.44 2.26
C SER A 86 23.29 -0.45 2.92
N SER A 87 22.77 0.60 3.56
CA SER A 87 23.56 1.61 4.28
C SER A 87 23.61 1.37 5.79
N VAL A 88 22.88 0.37 6.30
CA VAL A 88 22.83 0.04 7.73
C VAL A 88 23.88 -1.03 8.02
N ASP A 89 24.80 -0.74 8.94
CA ASP A 89 25.79 -1.70 9.43
C ASP A 89 25.16 -2.79 10.31
N TYR A 90 25.85 -3.91 10.48
CA TYR A 90 25.41 -4.99 11.36
C TYR A 90 25.39 -4.55 12.83
N ASN A 91 24.46 -5.11 13.61
CA ASN A 91 24.33 -4.91 15.06
C ASN A 91 24.06 -3.45 15.50
N VAL A 92 23.43 -2.65 14.66
CA VAL A 92 22.96 -1.31 15.03
C VAL A 92 21.47 -1.31 15.34
N THR A 93 21.04 -0.42 16.23
CA THR A 93 19.63 -0.19 16.51
C THR A 93 19.05 0.72 15.43
N ILE A 94 17.98 0.27 14.77
CA ILE A 94 17.21 1.07 13.83
C ILE A 94 15.83 1.39 14.42
N GLN A 95 15.36 2.59 14.18
CA GLN A 95 14.01 3.00 14.52
C GLN A 95 13.09 2.73 13.34
N LEU A 96 12.10 1.88 13.53
CA LEU A 96 11.04 1.61 12.55
C LEU A 96 9.79 2.36 12.97
N ARG A 97 9.09 2.97 12.00
CA ARG A 97 7.73 3.49 12.19
C ARG A 97 6.78 2.78 11.26
N THR A 98 5.72 2.20 11.83
CA THR A 98 4.69 1.53 11.04
C THR A 98 3.40 2.34 10.99
N ASN A 99 2.44 1.86 10.20
CA ASN A 99 1.09 2.43 10.16
C ASN A 99 0.26 2.18 11.44
N LYS A 100 0.77 1.41 12.40
CA LYS A 100 0.06 1.06 13.64
C LYS A 100 0.70 1.61 14.92
N GLY A 101 1.94 2.09 14.86
CA GLY A 101 2.69 2.66 15.98
C GLY A 101 4.15 2.86 15.64
#